data_AF-A0A9D2LZL0-F1
#
_entry.id   AF-A0A9D2LZL0-F1
#
_cell.length_a   1.000
_cell.length_b   1.000
_cell.length_c   1.000
_cell.angle_alpha   90.00
_cell.angle_beta   90.00
_cell.angle_gamma   90.00
#
_symmetry.space_group_name_H-M   'P 1'
#
loop_
_entity.id
_entity.type
_entity.pdbx_description
1 polymer ?
#
loop_
_entity_poly.entity_id
_entity_poly.type
_entity_poly.pdbx_seq_one_letter_code
_entity_poly.pdbx_strand_id
1 'polypeptide(L)'
;MKKNTRKNLRQLLTLCLCGFFLLLATGCQAQEADISLPTGEELEALESAVGYELDTLLDTLGLSEEDLTEPDLADLVPGLRDTNRYVELDTIRLRERIQINSDPAGTEYYGFSQYYLLYYPEKEGEDLVAPARALYDTLLETYGTPQSSIQDNMEPVTEEDWEKLSSGDETNLGDSWQVDEYTVLNFYVVLDGSYRRIELRYEWPELYETRMVNQGYLAREDAPLYLEGVE
;
A
#
# COMPACT_ATOMS: atom_id res chain seq x y z
N MET A 1 -21.40 6.03 64.76
CA MET A 1 -21.44 6.18 63.30
C MET A 1 -20.07 5.95 62.63
N LYS A 2 -19.40 4.79 62.82
CA LYS A 2 -18.05 4.53 62.25
C LYS A 2 -17.95 3.28 61.35
N LYS A 3 -19.04 2.52 61.17
CA LYS A 3 -19.01 1.23 60.44
C LYS A 3 -19.34 1.35 58.93
N ASN A 4 -20.12 2.34 58.50
CA ASN A 4 -20.57 2.42 57.09
C ASN A 4 -19.53 3.07 56.17
N THR A 5 -18.70 4.00 56.67
CA THR A 5 -17.70 4.71 55.86
C THR A 5 -16.56 3.80 55.38
N ARG A 6 -16.18 2.78 56.16
CA ARG A 6 -15.13 1.81 55.78
C ARG A 6 -15.56 0.85 54.68
N LYS A 7 -16.86 0.52 54.56
CA LYS A 7 -17.38 -0.34 53.48
C LYS A 7 -17.39 0.40 52.15
N ASN A 8 -17.84 1.66 52.15
CA ASN A 8 -17.88 2.49 50.94
C ASN A 8 -16.48 2.83 50.41
N LEU A 9 -15.49 3.05 51.29
CA LEU A 9 -14.12 3.33 50.86
C LEU A 9 -13.44 2.10 50.22
N ARG A 10 -13.70 0.89 50.74
CA ARG A 10 -13.20 -0.35 50.12
C ARG A 10 -13.84 -0.59 48.76
N GLN A 11 -15.16 -0.38 48.61
CA GLN A 11 -15.83 -0.51 47.33
C GLN A 11 -15.38 0.53 46.30
N LEU A 12 -15.13 1.78 46.72
CA LEU A 12 -14.58 2.82 45.83
C LEU A 12 -13.16 2.49 45.36
N LEU A 13 -12.31 2.00 46.27
CA LEU A 13 -10.94 1.58 45.91
C LEU A 13 -10.93 0.37 44.97
N THR A 14 -11.85 -0.59 45.14
CA THR A 14 -11.98 -1.73 44.22
C THR A 14 -12.49 -1.29 42.84
N LEU A 15 -13.44 -0.35 42.77
CA LEU A 15 -13.94 0.20 41.50
C LEU A 15 -12.88 1.05 40.77
N CYS A 16 -12.08 1.84 41.48
CA CYS A 16 -10.97 2.58 40.88
C CYS A 16 -9.84 1.65 40.40
N LEU A 17 -9.54 0.57 41.12
CA LEU A 17 -8.56 -0.43 40.65
C LEU A 17 -9.05 -1.22 39.44
N CYS A 18 -10.34 -1.60 39.38
CA CYS A 18 -10.90 -2.27 38.19
C CYS A 18 -10.97 -1.33 36.98
N GLY A 19 -11.29 -0.04 37.18
CA GLY A 19 -11.26 0.96 36.09
C GLY A 19 -9.85 1.24 35.58
N PHE A 20 -8.84 1.20 36.45
CA PHE A 20 -7.43 1.38 36.04
C PHE A 20 -6.87 0.14 35.32
N PHE A 21 -7.30 -1.08 35.71
CA PHE A 21 -6.96 -2.31 34.97
C PHE A 21 -7.65 -2.42 33.61
N LEU A 22 -8.86 -1.86 33.46
CA LEU A 22 -9.54 -1.78 32.16
C LEU A 22 -8.90 -0.75 31.22
N LEU A 23 -8.35 0.35 31.74
CA LEU A 23 -7.61 1.35 30.96
C LEU A 23 -6.20 0.87 30.54
N LEU A 24 -5.61 -0.08 31.27
CA LEU A 24 -4.34 -0.71 30.88
C LEU A 24 -4.52 -1.86 29.88
N ALA A 25 -5.75 -2.37 29.71
CA ALA A 25 -6.07 -3.43 28.76
C ALA A 25 -6.49 -2.91 27.37
N THR A 26 -6.69 -1.60 27.21
CA THR A 26 -6.89 -0.96 25.89
C THR A 26 -5.60 -0.43 25.28
N GLY A 27 -4.45 -0.93 25.75
CA GLY A 27 -3.28 -1.01 24.90
C GLY A 27 -3.53 -2.08 23.84
N CYS A 28 -4.45 -1.79 22.91
CA CYS A 28 -4.38 -2.36 21.58
C CYS A 28 -3.05 -1.82 21.04
N GLN A 29 -1.96 -2.52 21.33
CA GLN A 29 -0.82 -2.46 20.44
C GLN A 29 -1.40 -2.98 19.14
N ALA A 30 -1.69 -2.05 18.22
CA ALA A 30 -1.89 -2.40 16.83
C ALA A 30 -0.74 -3.37 16.54
N GLN A 31 -1.10 -4.60 16.21
CA GLN A 31 -0.13 -5.60 15.85
C GLN A 31 0.49 -5.09 14.56
N GLU A 32 1.63 -4.40 14.66
CA GLU A 32 2.45 -4.01 13.52
C GLU A 32 2.86 -5.32 12.85
N ALA A 33 2.07 -5.75 11.88
CA ALA A 33 2.42 -6.87 11.03
C ALA A 33 3.45 -6.33 10.05
N ASP A 34 4.72 -6.62 10.33
CA ASP A 34 5.80 -6.42 9.36
C ASP A 34 5.61 -7.45 8.25
N ILE A 35 5.14 -6.98 7.10
CA ILE A 35 5.00 -7.75 5.87
C ILE A 35 6.30 -7.67 5.06
N SER A 36 6.50 -8.56 4.09
CA SER A 36 7.62 -8.51 3.14
C SER A 36 7.22 -7.86 1.81
N LEU A 37 8.20 -7.64 0.93
CA LEU A 37 7.90 -7.45 -0.49
C LEU A 37 7.15 -8.71 -0.99
N PRO A 38 6.02 -8.57 -1.70
CA PRO A 38 5.24 -9.71 -2.19
C PRO A 38 6.04 -10.63 -3.10
N THR A 39 6.01 -11.95 -2.86
CA THR A 39 6.70 -12.92 -3.73
C THR A 39 5.83 -14.14 -4.05
N GLY A 40 5.96 -14.68 -5.27
CA GLY A 40 5.37 -15.96 -5.68
C GLY A 40 3.89 -16.09 -5.30
N GLU A 41 3.59 -17.00 -4.36
CA GLU A 41 2.22 -17.27 -3.88
C GLU A 41 1.47 -16.00 -3.40
N GLU A 42 2.17 -14.99 -2.87
CA GLU A 42 1.54 -13.72 -2.45
C GLU A 42 1.12 -12.87 -3.65
N LEU A 43 1.91 -12.89 -4.74
CA LEU A 43 1.57 -12.20 -5.98
C LEU A 43 0.39 -12.91 -6.67
N GLU A 44 0.41 -14.24 -6.74
CA GLU A 44 -0.73 -15.05 -7.24
C GLU A 44 -2.01 -14.80 -6.42
N ALA A 45 -1.90 -14.67 -5.10
CA ALA A 45 -3.03 -14.34 -4.24
C ALA A 45 -3.59 -12.95 -4.55
N LEU A 46 -2.72 -11.94 -4.66
CA LEU A 46 -3.13 -10.58 -5.06
C LEU A 46 -3.79 -10.58 -6.44
N GLU A 47 -3.19 -11.27 -7.42
CA GLU A 47 -3.77 -11.46 -8.75
C GLU A 47 -5.18 -12.05 -8.68
N SER A 48 -5.42 -13.03 -7.81
CA SER A 48 -6.74 -13.64 -7.65
C SER A 48 -7.81 -12.65 -7.15
N ALA A 49 -7.42 -11.61 -6.41
CA ALA A 49 -8.31 -10.58 -5.89
C ALA A 49 -8.55 -9.41 -6.85
N VAL A 50 -7.72 -9.23 -7.88
CA VAL A 50 -7.84 -8.11 -8.83
C VAL A 50 -9.23 -8.05 -9.45
N GLY A 51 -9.80 -6.85 -9.51
CA GLY A 51 -11.10 -6.63 -10.09
C GLY A 51 -12.27 -7.12 -9.23
N TYR A 52 -12.05 -7.72 -8.07
CA TYR A 52 -13.12 -8.06 -7.14
C TYR A 52 -13.38 -6.94 -6.12
N GLU A 53 -14.47 -7.08 -5.37
CA GLU A 53 -14.90 -6.14 -4.33
C GLU A 53 -13.98 -6.17 -3.11
N LEU A 54 -14.13 -5.17 -2.23
CA LEU A 54 -13.26 -4.93 -1.08
C LEU A 54 -13.11 -6.17 -0.19
N ASP A 55 -14.21 -6.85 0.12
CA ASP A 55 -14.22 -8.03 1.00
C ASP A 55 -13.29 -9.14 0.49
N THR A 56 -13.27 -9.40 -0.83
CA THR A 56 -12.41 -10.44 -1.41
C THR A 56 -10.94 -10.08 -1.28
N LEU A 57 -10.60 -8.81 -1.49
CA LEU A 57 -9.24 -8.32 -1.29
C LEU A 57 -8.82 -8.41 0.18
N LEU A 58 -9.69 -7.98 1.10
CA LEU A 58 -9.40 -8.01 2.53
C LEU A 58 -9.20 -9.45 3.02
N ASP A 59 -10.06 -10.38 2.61
CA ASP A 59 -9.89 -11.81 2.90
C ASP A 59 -8.55 -12.34 2.37
N THR A 60 -8.17 -11.95 1.15
CA THR A 60 -6.88 -12.32 0.52
C THR A 60 -5.69 -11.81 1.33
N LEU A 61 -5.79 -10.58 1.83
CA LEU A 61 -4.74 -9.95 2.64
C LEU A 61 -4.78 -10.35 4.12
N GLY A 62 -5.79 -11.12 4.55
CA GLY A 62 -6.03 -11.41 5.96
C GLY A 62 -6.37 -10.17 6.80
N LEU A 63 -7.04 -9.20 6.18
CA LEU A 63 -7.47 -7.93 6.77
C LEU A 63 -8.99 -7.87 6.94
N SER A 64 -9.45 -6.85 7.63
CA SER A 64 -10.84 -6.45 7.77
C SER A 64 -10.99 -4.95 7.49
N GLU A 65 -12.23 -4.48 7.28
CA GLU A 65 -12.47 -3.03 7.08
C GLU A 65 -11.99 -2.19 8.27
N GLU A 66 -11.99 -2.74 9.49
CA GLU A 66 -11.53 -2.04 10.70
C GLU A 66 -10.01 -1.77 10.68
N ASP A 67 -9.25 -2.50 9.88
CA ASP A 67 -7.81 -2.29 9.69
C ASP A 67 -7.52 -1.12 8.74
N LEU A 68 -8.52 -0.70 7.96
CA LEU A 68 -8.37 0.35 6.97
C LEU A 68 -8.57 1.75 7.57
N THR A 69 -7.69 2.66 7.17
CA THR A 69 -7.82 4.08 7.46
C THR A 69 -7.77 4.91 6.19
N GLU A 70 -8.43 6.07 6.22
CA GLU A 70 -8.27 7.06 5.15
C GLU A 70 -6.82 7.53 5.09
N PRO A 71 -6.23 7.67 3.89
CA PRO A 71 -4.89 8.22 3.74
C PRO A 71 -4.87 9.69 4.17
N ASP A 72 -3.66 10.19 4.46
CA ASP A 72 -3.46 11.61 4.73
C ASP A 72 -4.04 12.48 3.59
N LEU A 73 -4.63 13.63 3.96
CA LEU A 73 -5.39 14.50 3.04
C LEU A 73 -4.63 14.92 1.77
N ALA A 74 -3.30 14.86 1.81
CA ALA A 74 -2.43 15.16 0.68
C ALA A 74 -2.62 14.12 -0.45
N ASP A 75 -2.89 12.87 -0.13
CA ASP A 75 -2.98 11.75 -1.10
C ASP A 75 -4.41 11.25 -1.32
N LEU A 76 -5.40 12.13 -1.18
CA LEU A 76 -6.82 11.76 -1.37
C LEU A 76 -7.12 11.42 -2.83
N VAL A 77 -6.88 10.16 -3.17
CA VAL A 77 -7.42 9.50 -4.35
C VAL A 77 -8.61 8.66 -3.89
N PRO A 78 -9.81 8.81 -4.50
CA PRO A 78 -10.96 7.98 -4.16
C PRO A 78 -10.61 6.49 -4.15
N GLY A 79 -10.97 5.82 -3.06
CA GLY A 79 -10.77 4.38 -2.89
C GLY A 79 -9.35 3.94 -2.50
N LEU A 80 -8.41 4.88 -2.33
CA LEU A 80 -7.11 4.57 -1.71
C LEU A 80 -7.28 4.42 -0.18
N ARG A 81 -6.70 3.38 0.41
CA ARG A 81 -6.79 3.08 1.85
C ARG A 81 -5.42 2.72 2.42
N ASP A 82 -5.12 3.26 3.58
CA ASP A 82 -4.00 2.81 4.42
C ASP A 82 -4.41 1.54 5.16
N THR A 83 -3.59 0.50 5.12
CA THR A 83 -3.85 -0.77 5.86
C THR A 83 -3.21 -0.79 7.25
N ASN A 84 -2.44 0.25 7.57
CA ASN A 84 -1.61 0.36 8.78
C ASN A 84 -0.54 -0.74 8.94
N ARG A 85 -0.27 -1.51 7.88
CA ARG A 85 0.86 -2.44 7.80
C ARG A 85 2.07 -1.78 7.15
N TYR A 86 3.24 -2.36 7.43
CA TYR A 86 4.51 -1.84 6.93
C TYR A 86 5.41 -2.98 6.43
N VAL A 87 6.21 -2.70 5.41
CA VAL A 87 7.39 -3.50 5.07
C VAL A 87 8.62 -2.81 5.66
N GLU A 88 9.37 -3.51 6.49
CA GLU A 88 10.65 -3.04 7.01
C GLU A 88 11.82 -3.64 6.21
N LEU A 89 12.58 -2.79 5.52
CA LEU A 89 13.77 -3.15 4.75
C LEU A 89 14.97 -2.37 5.29
N ASP A 90 15.86 -3.01 6.05
CA ASP A 90 17.02 -2.40 6.70
C ASP A 90 16.71 -1.05 7.40
N THR A 91 16.86 0.07 6.69
CA THR A 91 16.62 1.44 7.19
C THR A 91 15.39 2.11 6.60
N ILE A 92 14.60 1.40 5.80
CA ILE A 92 13.44 1.89 5.06
C ILE A 92 12.20 1.22 5.62
N ARG A 93 11.19 2.04 5.93
CA ARG A 93 9.87 1.56 6.35
C ARG A 93 8.83 2.00 5.33
N LEU A 94 8.31 1.05 4.56
CA LEU A 94 7.31 1.30 3.53
C LEU A 94 5.92 1.07 4.11
N ARG A 95 5.03 2.05 3.98
CA ARG A 95 3.63 1.90 4.38
C ARG A 95 2.85 1.20 3.25
N GLU A 96 2.06 0.19 3.62
CA GLU A 96 1.18 -0.49 2.69
C GLU A 96 -0.12 0.29 2.46
N ARG A 97 -0.51 0.41 1.20
CA ARG A 97 -1.81 0.91 0.77
C ARG A 97 -2.44 0.01 -0.28
N ILE A 98 -3.75 0.04 -0.32
CA ILE A 98 -4.55 -0.59 -1.37
C ILE A 98 -5.38 0.47 -2.08
N GLN A 99 -5.59 0.30 -3.38
CA GLN A 99 -6.56 1.09 -4.13
C GLN A 99 -7.62 0.19 -4.71
N ILE A 100 -8.85 0.47 -4.33
CA ILE A 100 -10.05 -0.13 -4.88
C ILE A 100 -10.84 0.96 -5.60
N ASN A 101 -11.37 0.69 -6.78
CA ASN A 101 -12.19 1.70 -7.44
C ASN A 101 -13.50 1.87 -6.68
N SER A 102 -14.09 3.05 -6.85
CA SER A 102 -15.36 3.37 -6.23
C SER A 102 -16.25 4.08 -7.22
N ASP A 103 -17.55 4.12 -6.92
CA ASP A 103 -18.44 5.03 -7.61
C ASP A 103 -18.00 6.49 -7.37
N PRO A 104 -18.43 7.45 -8.20
CA PRO A 104 -18.03 8.85 -8.04
C PRO A 104 -18.40 9.46 -6.68
N ALA A 105 -19.37 8.88 -5.98
CA ALA A 105 -19.75 9.30 -4.63
C ALA A 105 -18.91 8.65 -3.51
N GLY A 106 -18.09 7.64 -3.82
CA GLY A 106 -17.26 6.91 -2.85
C GLY A 106 -18.08 6.07 -1.86
N THR A 107 -19.28 5.65 -2.25
CA THR A 107 -20.22 4.89 -1.43
C THR A 107 -20.24 3.39 -1.74
N GLU A 108 -19.81 3.02 -2.94
CA GLU A 108 -19.72 1.63 -3.38
C GLU A 108 -18.31 1.38 -3.92
N TYR A 109 -17.62 0.39 -3.37
CA TYR A 109 -16.30 -0.03 -3.84
C TYR A 109 -16.43 -1.22 -4.77
N TYR A 110 -15.77 -1.15 -5.92
CA TYR A 110 -15.72 -2.23 -6.88
C TYR A 110 -14.34 -2.25 -7.54
N GLY A 111 -13.82 -3.44 -7.80
CA GLY A 111 -12.60 -3.59 -8.58
C GLY A 111 -11.34 -3.10 -7.87
N PHE A 112 -10.74 -3.98 -7.07
CA PHE A 112 -9.35 -3.82 -6.64
C PHE A 112 -8.44 -3.63 -7.86
N SER A 113 -7.64 -2.57 -7.87
CA SER A 113 -6.86 -2.19 -9.04
C SER A 113 -5.36 -2.13 -8.79
N GLN A 114 -4.92 -1.67 -7.61
CA GLN A 114 -3.51 -1.40 -7.35
C GLN A 114 -3.13 -1.64 -5.89
N TYR A 115 -1.94 -2.19 -5.68
CA TYR A 115 -1.32 -2.38 -4.37
C TYR A 115 -0.04 -1.56 -4.28
N TYR A 116 0.16 -0.89 -3.15
CA TYR A 116 1.21 0.10 -2.99
C TYR A 116 2.06 -0.16 -1.75
N LEU A 117 3.35 0.09 -1.89
CA LEU A 117 4.27 0.25 -0.77
C LEU A 117 4.96 1.61 -0.91
N LEU A 118 4.73 2.51 0.05
CA LEU A 118 5.13 3.91 -0.04
C LEU A 118 6.13 4.28 1.06
N TYR A 119 7.23 4.92 0.67
CA TYR A 119 8.14 5.60 1.59
C TYR A 119 7.87 7.10 1.56
N TYR A 120 7.63 7.68 2.73
CA TYR A 120 7.57 9.13 2.90
C TYR A 120 8.76 9.60 3.74
N PRO A 121 9.46 10.67 3.33
CA PRO A 121 10.48 11.28 4.17
C PRO A 121 9.84 11.79 5.46
N GLU A 122 10.51 11.59 6.60
CA GLU A 122 9.99 12.04 7.90
C GLU A 122 10.00 13.57 8.01
N LYS A 123 10.90 14.22 7.27
CA LYS A 123 11.12 15.67 7.32
C LYS A 123 11.17 16.27 5.93
N GLU A 124 10.61 17.47 5.82
CA GLU A 124 10.76 18.27 4.60
C GLU A 124 12.23 18.50 4.27
N GLY A 125 12.61 18.27 3.03
CA GLY A 125 13.99 18.41 2.55
C GLY A 125 14.91 17.24 2.86
N GLU A 126 14.40 16.15 3.43
CA GLU A 126 15.15 14.90 3.54
C GLU A 126 15.47 14.35 2.14
N ASP A 127 16.68 13.80 2.01
CA ASP A 127 17.15 13.21 0.76
C ASP A 127 16.45 11.86 0.52
N LEU A 128 15.99 11.67 -0.72
CA LEU A 128 15.37 10.41 -1.14
C LEU A 128 16.34 9.52 -1.92
N VAL A 129 17.51 10.01 -2.33
CA VAL A 129 18.44 9.24 -3.18
C VAL A 129 18.94 7.99 -2.48
N ALA A 130 19.43 8.12 -1.24
CA ALA A 130 19.94 6.97 -0.49
C ALA A 130 18.87 5.88 -0.24
N PRO A 131 17.67 6.19 0.30
CA PRO A 131 16.63 5.18 0.45
C PRO A 131 16.13 4.66 -0.90
N ALA A 132 16.03 5.49 -1.94
CA ALA A 132 15.63 5.06 -3.27
C ALA A 132 16.60 4.05 -3.86
N ARG A 133 17.92 4.30 -3.78
CA ARG A 133 18.93 3.35 -4.25
C ARG A 133 18.92 2.05 -3.48
N ALA A 134 18.86 2.10 -2.14
CA ALA A 134 18.81 0.89 -1.33
C ALA A 134 17.56 0.04 -1.63
N LEU A 135 16.41 0.69 -1.82
CA LEU A 135 15.20 0.01 -2.25
C LEU A 135 15.37 -0.58 -3.66
N TYR A 136 15.87 0.19 -4.62
CA TYR A 136 16.11 -0.26 -5.98
C TYR A 136 17.03 -1.49 -6.05
N ASP A 137 18.13 -1.48 -5.29
CA ASP A 137 19.03 -2.64 -5.16
C ASP A 137 18.30 -3.85 -4.60
N THR A 138 17.42 -3.66 -3.61
CA THR A 138 16.58 -4.74 -3.06
C THR A 138 15.62 -5.30 -4.11
N LEU A 139 15.04 -4.46 -4.97
CA LEU A 139 14.18 -4.92 -6.08
C LEU A 139 14.98 -5.70 -7.12
N LEU A 140 16.21 -5.27 -7.43
CA LEU A 140 17.10 -6.01 -8.33
C LEU A 140 17.47 -7.39 -7.76
N GLU A 141 17.72 -7.47 -6.46
CA GLU A 141 18.01 -8.74 -5.79
C GLU A 141 16.77 -9.66 -5.73
N THR A 142 15.59 -9.09 -5.53
CA THR A 142 14.33 -9.84 -5.34
C THR A 142 13.72 -10.29 -6.67
N TYR A 143 13.62 -9.38 -7.64
CA TYR A 143 12.89 -9.56 -8.90
C TYR A 143 13.79 -9.60 -10.14
N GLY A 144 15.09 -9.34 -10.00
CA GLY A 144 16.04 -9.36 -11.10
C GLY A 144 16.05 -8.06 -11.91
N THR A 145 16.43 -8.16 -13.18
CA THR A 145 16.61 -6.99 -14.06
C THR A 145 15.25 -6.42 -14.48
N PRO A 146 15.05 -5.09 -14.38
CA PRO A 146 13.82 -4.44 -14.83
C PRO A 146 13.60 -4.60 -16.33
N GLN A 147 12.33 -4.51 -16.73
CA GLN A 147 11.90 -4.49 -18.13
C GLN A 147 11.07 -3.23 -18.39
N SER A 148 11.73 -2.07 -18.33
CA SER A 148 11.14 -0.73 -18.45
C SER A 148 10.23 -0.54 -19.66
N SER A 149 10.44 -1.32 -20.73
CA SER A 149 9.60 -1.34 -21.94
C SER A 149 8.19 -1.91 -21.74
N ILE A 150 7.85 -2.46 -20.56
CA ILE A 150 6.49 -2.94 -20.25
C ILE A 150 5.50 -1.76 -20.19
N GLN A 151 5.94 -0.60 -19.70
CA GLN A 151 5.18 0.63 -19.85
C GLN A 151 5.68 1.41 -21.05
N ASP A 152 4.76 1.78 -21.94
CA ASP A 152 5.02 2.77 -22.97
C ASP A 152 5.53 4.06 -22.28
N ASN A 153 6.76 4.46 -22.60
CA ASN A 153 7.46 5.67 -22.14
C ASN A 153 8.29 5.58 -20.83
N MET A 154 8.58 4.39 -20.30
CA MET A 154 9.63 4.25 -19.27
C MET A 154 10.95 3.76 -19.90
N GLU A 155 12.02 4.53 -19.70
CA GLU A 155 13.39 4.12 -20.05
C GLU A 155 14.06 3.48 -18.81
N PRO A 156 14.96 2.50 -18.99
CA PRO A 156 15.69 1.90 -17.87
C PRO A 156 16.48 2.94 -17.09
N VAL A 157 16.44 2.83 -15.77
CA VAL A 157 17.20 3.73 -14.90
C VAL A 157 18.69 3.53 -15.11
N THR A 158 19.40 4.62 -15.38
CA THR A 158 20.84 4.64 -15.59
C THR A 158 21.58 5.31 -14.42
N GLU A 159 22.91 5.14 -14.37
CA GLU A 159 23.74 5.86 -13.39
C GLU A 159 23.69 7.38 -13.58
N GLU A 160 23.50 7.86 -14.81
CA GLU A 160 23.35 9.28 -15.09
C GLU A 160 22.08 9.86 -14.45
N ASP A 161 20.99 9.08 -14.42
CA ASP A 161 19.72 9.50 -13.82
C ASP A 161 19.86 9.62 -12.30
N TRP A 162 20.55 8.66 -11.67
CA TRP A 162 20.89 8.80 -10.27
C TRP A 162 21.78 10.01 -9.96
N GLU A 163 22.73 10.35 -10.84
CA GLU A 163 23.55 11.56 -10.71
C GLU A 163 22.69 12.83 -10.81
N LYS A 164 21.74 12.89 -11.75
CA LYS A 164 20.79 14.01 -11.90
C LYS A 164 19.84 14.12 -10.71
N LEU A 165 19.34 13.00 -10.19
CA LEU A 165 18.52 12.96 -8.99
C LEU A 165 19.31 13.51 -7.78
N SER A 166 20.58 13.14 -7.68
CA SER A 166 21.49 13.60 -6.61
C SER A 166 21.85 15.09 -6.72
N SER A 167 21.98 15.62 -7.95
CA SER A 167 22.25 17.04 -8.16
C SER A 167 21.01 17.93 -7.99
N GLY A 168 19.82 17.34 -7.94
CA GLY A 168 18.54 18.04 -7.92
C GLY A 168 18.13 18.58 -9.29
N ASP A 169 18.74 18.10 -10.36
CA ASP A 169 18.44 18.48 -11.74
C ASP A 169 17.28 17.66 -12.33
N GLU A 170 16.93 16.52 -11.73
CA GLU A 170 15.83 15.65 -12.15
C GLU A 170 14.55 15.85 -11.33
N THR A 171 13.39 15.70 -11.99
CA THR A 171 12.08 15.86 -11.35
C THR A 171 11.49 14.54 -10.85
N ASN A 172 11.70 13.40 -11.51
CA ASN A 172 11.26 12.07 -11.07
C ASN A 172 12.16 10.99 -11.71
N LEU A 173 12.26 9.81 -11.09
CA LEU A 173 12.99 8.63 -11.59
C LEU A 173 12.08 7.41 -11.48
N GLY A 174 12.17 6.43 -12.38
CA GLY A 174 11.41 5.19 -12.21
C GLY A 174 11.79 4.07 -13.17
N ASP A 175 11.47 2.85 -12.77
CA ASP A 175 11.63 1.63 -13.57
C ASP A 175 10.47 0.64 -13.33
N SER A 176 10.39 -0.43 -14.12
CA SER A 176 9.33 -1.43 -13.98
C SER A 176 9.81 -2.87 -14.19
N TRP A 177 9.08 -3.82 -13.59
CA TRP A 177 9.33 -5.26 -13.64
C TRP A 177 8.03 -6.00 -13.95
N GLN A 178 8.11 -7.04 -14.78
CA GLN A 178 7.12 -8.12 -14.78
C GLN A 178 7.49 -9.09 -13.65
N VAL A 179 6.77 -9.05 -12.54
CA VAL A 179 7.10 -9.83 -11.33
C VAL A 179 6.30 -11.12 -11.20
N ASP A 180 5.20 -11.25 -11.95
CA ASP A 180 4.41 -12.48 -12.08
C ASP A 180 3.68 -12.51 -13.45
N GLU A 181 2.76 -13.45 -13.69
CA GLU A 181 2.05 -13.65 -14.97
C GLU A 181 1.34 -12.36 -15.44
N TYR A 182 0.60 -11.70 -14.55
CA TYR A 182 -0.12 -10.46 -14.85
C TYR A 182 0.36 -9.27 -14.03
N THR A 183 1.27 -9.50 -13.08
CA THR A 183 1.72 -8.45 -12.16
C THR A 183 2.87 -7.62 -12.73
N VAL A 184 2.61 -6.33 -12.90
CA VAL A 184 3.63 -5.31 -13.18
C VAL A 184 3.93 -4.55 -11.89
N LEU A 185 5.19 -4.53 -11.50
CA LEU A 185 5.70 -3.67 -10.43
C LEU A 185 6.35 -2.44 -11.03
N ASN A 186 5.94 -1.26 -10.59
CA ASN A 186 6.60 0.00 -10.90
C ASN A 186 7.30 0.56 -9.67
N PHE A 187 8.53 1.03 -9.86
CA PHE A 187 9.27 1.83 -8.89
C PHE A 187 9.30 3.27 -9.35
N TYR A 188 8.97 4.21 -8.46
CA TYR A 188 9.12 5.64 -8.73
C TYR A 188 9.74 6.37 -7.55
N VAL A 189 10.64 7.30 -7.86
CA VAL A 189 11.02 8.40 -6.97
C VAL A 189 10.28 9.64 -7.46
N VAL A 190 9.35 10.13 -6.65
CA VAL A 190 8.52 11.29 -6.96
C VAL A 190 9.07 12.51 -6.20
N LEU A 191 9.44 13.58 -6.90
CA LEU A 191 9.96 14.82 -6.30
C LEU A 191 9.09 16.06 -6.55
N ASP A 192 7.77 15.90 -6.65
CA ASP A 192 6.85 17.02 -6.93
C ASP A 192 6.45 17.80 -5.67
N GLY A 193 7.09 18.95 -5.45
CA GLY A 193 6.71 19.90 -4.39
C GLY A 193 6.72 19.27 -3.00
N SER A 194 5.58 19.27 -2.30
CA SER A 194 5.40 18.61 -1.00
C SER A 194 5.14 17.10 -1.09
N TYR A 195 4.92 16.56 -2.29
CA TYR A 195 4.57 15.16 -2.57
C TYR A 195 5.82 14.32 -2.87
N ARG A 196 6.86 14.50 -2.05
CA ARG A 196 8.13 13.77 -2.19
C ARG A 196 7.97 12.38 -1.57
N ARG A 197 8.11 11.32 -2.37
CA ARG A 197 8.00 9.93 -1.90
C ARG A 197 8.76 8.97 -2.78
N ILE A 198 8.97 7.75 -2.28
CA ILE A 198 9.31 6.59 -3.11
C ILE A 198 8.07 5.69 -3.15
N GLU A 199 7.70 5.23 -4.33
CA GLU A 199 6.49 4.46 -4.58
C GLU A 199 6.85 3.15 -5.25
N LEU A 200 6.43 2.04 -4.64
CA LEU A 200 6.27 0.77 -5.33
C LEU A 200 4.78 0.60 -5.63
N ARG A 201 4.43 0.43 -6.90
CA ARG A 201 3.06 0.20 -7.34
C ARG A 201 2.98 -1.11 -8.10
N TYR A 202 2.28 -2.07 -7.52
CA TYR A 202 1.90 -3.32 -8.16
C TYR A 202 0.55 -3.12 -8.85
N GLU A 203 0.51 -3.39 -10.14
CA GLU A 203 -0.65 -3.22 -11.00
C GLU A 203 -0.83 -4.43 -11.91
N TRP A 204 -2.08 -4.67 -12.32
CA TRP A 204 -2.47 -5.84 -13.11
C TRP A 204 -3.34 -5.41 -14.28
N PRO A 205 -2.79 -4.64 -15.23
CA PRO A 205 -3.61 -3.87 -16.15
C PRO A 205 -4.48 -4.77 -17.05
N GLU A 206 -3.92 -5.85 -17.58
CA GLU A 206 -4.64 -6.84 -18.40
C GLU A 206 -5.74 -7.57 -17.61
N LEU A 207 -5.40 -8.06 -16.41
CA LEU A 207 -6.32 -8.80 -15.55
C LEU A 207 -7.46 -7.92 -15.02
N TYR A 208 -7.12 -6.70 -14.62
CA TYR A 208 -8.07 -5.70 -14.13
C TYR A 208 -9.07 -5.34 -15.23
N GLU A 209 -8.61 -4.95 -16.42
CA GLU A 209 -9.50 -4.63 -17.53
C GLU A 209 -10.39 -5.82 -17.92
N THR A 210 -9.81 -7.02 -17.99
CA THR A 210 -10.53 -8.24 -18.34
C THR A 210 -11.67 -8.52 -17.36
N ARG A 211 -11.40 -8.44 -16.05
CA ARG A 211 -12.41 -8.70 -15.02
C ARG A 211 -13.45 -7.58 -14.90
N MET A 212 -13.07 -6.32 -15.13
CA MET A 212 -14.03 -5.23 -15.21
C MET A 212 -14.98 -5.37 -16.39
N VAL A 213 -14.50 -5.87 -17.53
CA VAL A 213 -15.37 -6.19 -18.68
C VAL A 213 -16.27 -7.38 -18.36
N ASN A 214 -15.73 -8.47 -17.81
CA ASN A 214 -16.50 -9.67 -17.47
C ASN A 214 -17.64 -9.39 -16.47
N GLN A 215 -17.41 -8.46 -15.53
CA GLN A 215 -18.41 -8.04 -14.54
C GLN A 215 -19.34 -6.92 -15.03
N GLY A 216 -19.07 -6.32 -16.19
CA GLY A 216 -19.90 -5.26 -16.78
C GLY A 216 -19.65 -3.85 -16.25
N TYR A 217 -18.53 -3.62 -15.55
CA TYR A 217 -18.08 -2.30 -15.08
C TYR A 217 -17.32 -1.51 -16.15
N LEU A 218 -16.73 -2.20 -17.14
CA LEU A 218 -16.02 -1.59 -18.27
C LEU A 218 -16.57 -2.13 -19.60
N ALA A 219 -16.72 -1.26 -20.59
CA ALA A 219 -17.10 -1.70 -21.94
C ALA A 219 -15.88 -2.36 -22.62
N ARG A 220 -16.10 -3.45 -23.35
CA ARG A 220 -15.01 -4.16 -24.06
C ARG A 220 -14.19 -3.27 -24.99
N GLU A 221 -14.82 -2.27 -25.61
CA GLU A 221 -14.18 -1.30 -26.51
C GLU A 221 -13.24 -0.30 -25.81
N ASP A 222 -13.46 -0.10 -24.50
CA ASP A 222 -12.65 0.76 -23.64
C ASP A 222 -11.55 -0.02 -22.89
N ALA A 223 -11.40 -1.32 -23.18
CA ALA A 223 -10.45 -2.25 -22.55
C ALA A 223 -9.39 -2.70 -23.57
N PRO A 224 -8.37 -1.87 -23.88
CA PRO A 224 -7.33 -2.19 -24.87
C PRO A 224 -6.47 -3.39 -24.49
N LEU A 225 -6.37 -3.72 -23.20
CA LEU A 225 -5.54 -4.78 -22.64
C LEU A 225 -6.35 -6.04 -22.27
N TYR A 226 -7.63 -6.09 -22.63
CA TYR A 226 -8.49 -7.26 -22.42
C TYR A 226 -7.89 -8.55 -23.03
N LEU A 227 -7.88 -9.62 -22.23
CA LEU A 227 -7.45 -10.96 -22.62
C LEU A 227 -8.63 -11.89 -22.87
N GLU A 228 -8.66 -12.55 -24.03
CA GLU A 228 -9.67 -13.58 -24.30
C GLU A 228 -9.40 -14.86 -23.51
N GLY A 229 -10.43 -15.36 -22.80
CA GLY A 229 -10.38 -16.65 -22.10
C GLY A 229 -9.83 -16.61 -20.67
N VAL A 230 -9.57 -15.42 -20.13
CA VAL A 230 -9.26 -15.19 -18.72
C VAL A 230 -10.55 -14.86 -17.95
N GLU A 231 -10.78 -15.53 -16.81
CA GLU A 231 -11.97 -15.36 -15.96
C GLU A 231 -11.75 -14.31 -14.84
#